data_AF-A0AAJ2ENV6-F1
#
_entry.id   AF-A0AAJ2ENV6-F1
#
_cell.length_a   1.000
_cell.length_b   1.000
_cell.length_c   1.000
_cell.angle_alpha   90.00
_cell.angle_beta   90.00
_cell.angle_gamma   90.00
#
_symmetry.space_group_name_H-M   'P 1'
#
loop_
_entity.id
_entity.type
_entity.pdbx_description
1 polymer ?
#
loop_
_entity_poly.entity_id
_entity_poly.type
_entity_poly.pdbx_seq_one_letter_code
_entity_poly.pdbx_strand_id
1 'polypeptide(L)'
;MGTKARENLGFLLALVAERFTKSVIDSPSPHVTIGEWQFAQGESAEAVCDQLFESVVTIGKFDPVDTVTIEKTERYNYKEAAAATLRSLWSLDPNVAKAIEQKKPMTARGRDDKEISINIPLRGPGKFGAFGSVWFKDEIYRQANTDHPCMSLIAASSVVDESERGKLFVWRPPENGTYDVALQNKIDEELDLLYVNLRQRGLGLEIETTPRALAVSVRNWALEAA
;
A
#
# COMPACT_ATOMS: atom_id res chain seq x y z
N MET A 1 15.30 9.37 -21.29
CA MET A 1 14.95 9.71 -19.90
C MET A 1 15.60 8.69 -18.97
N GLY A 2 16.26 9.12 -17.89
CA GLY A 2 16.80 8.19 -16.88
C GLY A 2 15.69 7.47 -16.13
N THR A 3 15.95 6.26 -15.64
CA THR A 3 15.01 5.40 -14.88
C THR A 3 14.28 6.17 -13.77
N LYS A 4 15.01 6.98 -13.00
CA LYS A 4 14.47 7.84 -11.93
C LYS A 4 13.41 8.83 -12.40
N ALA A 5 13.54 9.38 -13.61
CA ALA A 5 12.56 10.33 -14.15
C ALA A 5 11.24 9.62 -14.51
N ARG A 6 11.32 8.37 -14.99
CA ARG A 6 10.17 7.54 -15.34
C ARG A 6 9.42 7.07 -14.08
N GLU A 7 10.16 6.78 -13.02
CA GLU A 7 9.63 6.35 -11.71
C GLU A 7 8.94 7.49 -10.96
N ASN A 8 9.55 8.70 -10.95
CA ASN A 8 8.93 9.90 -10.40
C ASN A 8 7.64 10.28 -11.15
N LEU A 9 7.62 10.10 -12.47
CA LEU A 9 6.41 10.32 -13.26
C LEU A 9 5.32 9.29 -12.92
N GLY A 10 5.70 8.02 -12.75
CA GLY A 10 4.79 6.95 -12.30
C GLY A 10 4.15 7.25 -10.93
N PHE A 11 4.92 7.81 -10.00
CA PHE A 11 4.42 8.25 -8.69
C PHE A 11 3.33 9.32 -8.84
N LEU A 12 3.64 10.37 -9.60
CA LEU A 12 2.73 11.49 -9.82
C LEU A 12 1.43 11.03 -10.48
N LEU A 13 1.51 10.11 -11.46
CA LEU A 13 0.32 9.55 -12.13
C LEU A 13 -0.53 8.70 -11.18
N ALA A 14 0.09 7.87 -10.33
CA ALA A 14 -0.64 7.07 -9.34
C ALA A 14 -1.35 7.97 -8.30
N LEU A 15 -0.68 9.04 -7.87
CA LEU A 15 -1.23 10.02 -6.93
C LEU A 15 -2.41 10.79 -7.53
N VAL A 16 -2.33 11.17 -8.81
CA VAL A 16 -3.43 11.77 -9.56
C VAL A 16 -4.61 10.80 -9.64
N ALA A 17 -4.39 9.54 -10.02
CA ALA A 17 -5.45 8.53 -10.14
C ALA A 17 -6.18 8.29 -8.80
N GLU A 18 -5.45 8.21 -7.68
CA GLU A 18 -6.05 8.06 -6.36
C GLU A 18 -6.93 9.27 -5.97
N ARG A 19 -6.53 10.48 -6.35
CA ARG A 19 -7.28 11.72 -6.06
C ARG A 19 -8.55 11.85 -6.89
N PHE A 20 -8.50 11.53 -8.18
CA PHE A 20 -9.69 11.51 -9.05
C PHE A 20 -10.73 10.49 -8.57
N THR A 21 -10.29 9.32 -8.08
CA THR A 21 -11.20 8.30 -7.53
C THR A 21 -11.92 8.79 -6.26
N LYS A 22 -11.31 9.71 -5.51
CA LYS A 22 -11.88 10.29 -4.27
C LYS A 22 -12.67 11.58 -4.53
N SER A 23 -12.92 11.96 -5.78
CA SER A 23 -13.61 13.21 -6.17
C SER A 23 -12.95 14.49 -5.65
N VAL A 24 -11.64 14.46 -5.36
CA VAL A 24 -10.88 15.64 -4.93
C VAL A 24 -10.16 16.21 -6.16
N ILE A 25 -10.66 17.33 -6.68
CA ILE A 25 -10.15 18.03 -7.88
C ILE A 25 -9.11 19.08 -7.46
N ASP A 26 -8.19 18.71 -6.56
CA ASP A 26 -7.07 19.57 -6.18
C ASP A 26 -5.77 18.98 -6.69
N SER A 27 -4.86 19.87 -7.09
CA SER A 27 -3.51 19.52 -7.52
C SER A 27 -2.80 18.65 -6.46
N PRO A 28 -2.38 17.41 -6.79
CA PRO A 28 -1.72 16.53 -5.84
C PRO A 28 -0.27 16.91 -5.53
N SER A 29 0.34 17.76 -6.35
CA SER A 29 1.70 18.27 -6.13
C SER A 29 1.91 19.60 -6.88
N PRO A 30 2.86 20.46 -6.47
CA PRO A 30 3.16 21.73 -7.14
C PRO A 30 3.54 21.60 -8.62
N HIS A 31 3.84 20.38 -9.06
CA HIS A 31 4.26 20.07 -10.43
C HIS A 31 3.11 19.52 -11.29
N VAL A 32 1.90 19.37 -10.74
CA VAL A 32 0.72 18.88 -11.44
C VAL A 32 -0.38 19.93 -11.36
N THR A 33 -0.60 20.67 -12.44
CA THR A 33 -1.72 21.62 -12.49
C THR A 33 -2.93 20.93 -13.12
N ILE A 34 -4.04 20.84 -12.39
CA ILE A 34 -5.31 20.39 -12.95
C ILE A 34 -5.97 21.63 -13.56
N GLY A 35 -6.10 21.64 -14.89
CA GLY A 35 -6.77 22.71 -15.61
C GLY A 35 -8.29 22.67 -15.43
N GLU A 36 -8.96 23.72 -15.87
CA GLU A 36 -10.43 23.77 -15.90
C GLU A 36 -11.01 22.72 -16.87
N TRP A 37 -12.27 22.34 -16.67
CA TRP A 37 -12.97 21.44 -17.59
C TRP A 37 -13.05 22.07 -18.97
N GLN A 38 -12.50 21.40 -19.98
CA GLN A 38 -12.57 21.83 -21.37
C GLN A 38 -13.47 20.89 -22.16
N PHE A 39 -14.28 21.48 -23.04
CA PHE A 39 -15.11 20.74 -23.98
C PHE A 39 -14.31 20.46 -25.26
N ALA A 40 -14.31 19.20 -25.68
CA ALA A 40 -13.78 18.79 -26.99
C ALA A 40 -14.93 18.29 -27.87
N GLN A 41 -14.90 18.67 -29.14
CA GLN A 41 -15.86 18.30 -30.17
C GLN A 41 -15.13 18.04 -31.49
N GLY A 42 -15.45 16.93 -32.13
CA GLY A 42 -14.86 16.53 -33.40
C GLY A 42 -15.87 15.79 -34.26
N GLU A 43 -15.65 15.78 -35.58
CA GLU A 43 -16.51 15.09 -36.55
C GLU A 43 -16.32 13.57 -36.53
N SER A 44 -15.27 13.08 -35.85
CA SER A 44 -15.04 11.67 -35.54
C SER A 44 -14.55 11.49 -34.11
N ALA A 45 -14.60 10.25 -33.62
CA ALA A 45 -14.07 9.91 -32.29
C ALA A 45 -12.57 10.19 -32.20
N GLU A 46 -11.80 9.93 -33.28
CA GLU A 46 -10.38 10.30 -33.32
C GLU A 46 -10.19 11.82 -33.19
N ALA A 47 -10.99 12.62 -33.89
CA ALA A 47 -10.88 14.08 -33.84
C ALA A 47 -11.20 14.66 -32.44
N VAL A 48 -12.14 14.06 -31.71
CA VAL A 48 -12.42 14.43 -30.31
C VAL A 48 -11.23 14.08 -29.41
N CYS A 49 -10.63 12.89 -29.59
CA CYS A 49 -9.47 12.46 -28.83
C CYS A 49 -8.23 13.32 -29.12
N ASP A 50 -8.01 13.69 -30.38
CA ASP A 50 -6.90 14.56 -30.78
C ASP A 50 -7.03 15.95 -30.16
N GLN A 51 -8.25 16.52 -30.16
CA GLN A 51 -8.49 17.82 -29.53
C GLN A 51 -8.31 17.78 -28.00
N LEU A 52 -8.75 16.70 -27.34
CA LEU A 52 -8.48 16.48 -25.90
C LEU A 52 -6.99 16.32 -25.61
N PHE A 53 -6.25 15.70 -26.53
CA PHE A 53 -4.82 15.48 -26.37
C PHE A 53 -4.01 16.77 -26.58
N GLU A 54 -4.41 17.63 -27.51
CA GLU A 54 -3.80 18.95 -27.73
C GLU A 54 -4.12 19.95 -26.60
N SER A 55 -5.29 19.83 -25.98
CA SER A 55 -5.75 20.72 -24.91
C SER A 55 -5.16 20.37 -23.53
N VAL A 56 -4.60 19.17 -23.38
CA VAL A 56 -3.94 18.68 -22.16
C VAL A 56 -2.44 18.68 -22.39
N VAL A 57 -1.69 19.49 -21.62
CA VAL A 57 -0.22 19.47 -21.66
C VAL A 57 0.27 18.06 -21.32
N THR A 58 0.69 17.32 -22.35
CA THR A 58 1.14 15.94 -22.24
C THR A 58 2.51 15.93 -21.57
N ILE A 59 2.67 15.24 -20.43
CA ILE A 59 3.97 15.13 -19.72
C ILE A 59 4.98 14.24 -20.49
N GLY A 60 4.65 13.84 -21.72
CA GLY A 60 5.56 13.21 -22.66
C GLY A 60 4.82 12.58 -23.83
N LYS A 61 5.42 12.67 -25.02
CA LYS A 61 4.98 11.91 -26.19
C LYS A 61 5.50 10.47 -26.04
N PHE A 62 4.60 9.49 -26.10
CA PHE A 62 4.99 8.08 -26.19
C PHE A 62 5.57 7.85 -27.59
N ASP A 63 6.90 7.75 -27.68
CA ASP A 63 7.57 7.26 -28.89
C ASP A 63 7.46 5.72 -28.91
N PRO A 64 6.84 5.09 -29.92
CA PRO A 64 6.68 3.64 -29.99
C PRO A 64 7.99 2.91 -30.35
N VAL A 65 9.13 3.60 -30.32
CA VAL A 65 10.45 3.01 -30.57
C VAL A 65 10.93 2.37 -29.27
N ASP A 66 11.12 1.05 -29.31
CA ASP A 66 11.42 0.16 -28.19
C ASP A 66 10.24 -0.07 -27.23
N THR A 67 9.27 -0.86 -27.70
CA THR A 67 8.55 -1.79 -26.82
C THR A 67 9.54 -2.81 -26.27
N VAL A 68 10.40 -2.38 -25.34
CA VAL A 68 10.93 -3.28 -24.33
C VAL A 68 9.68 -3.88 -23.70
N THR A 69 9.48 -5.18 -23.87
CA THR A 69 8.50 -5.94 -23.12
C THR A 69 8.80 -5.67 -21.65
N ILE A 70 8.11 -4.69 -21.06
CA ILE A 70 8.17 -4.44 -19.63
C ILE A 70 7.50 -5.68 -19.08
N GLU A 71 8.29 -6.67 -18.67
CA GLU A 71 7.80 -7.76 -17.84
C GLU A 71 6.92 -7.10 -16.78
N LYS A 72 5.63 -7.45 -16.78
CA LYS A 72 4.67 -6.98 -15.79
C LYS A 72 5.23 -7.40 -14.44
N THR A 73 6.02 -6.52 -13.84
CA THR A 73 6.53 -6.72 -12.51
C THR A 73 5.30 -6.58 -11.63
N GLU A 74 4.90 -7.69 -11.02
CA GLU A 74 3.81 -7.70 -10.06
C GLU A 74 4.15 -6.71 -8.94
N ARG A 75 3.23 -5.78 -8.72
CA ARG A 75 3.31 -4.73 -7.71
C ARG A 75 2.07 -4.85 -6.86
N TYR A 76 2.26 -5.12 -5.57
CA TYR A 76 1.17 -5.17 -4.62
C TYR A 76 1.41 -4.13 -3.53
N ASN A 77 0.49 -3.18 -3.38
CA ASN A 77 0.53 -2.24 -2.27
C ASN A 77 -0.04 -2.86 -0.99
N TYR A 78 0.15 -2.18 0.14
CA TYR A 78 -0.28 -2.70 1.45
C TYR A 78 -1.81 -2.91 1.56
N LYS A 79 -2.62 -2.15 0.80
CA LYS A 79 -4.09 -2.34 0.76
C LYS A 79 -4.46 -3.59 -0.03
N GLU A 80 -3.77 -3.86 -1.13
CA GLU A 80 -3.91 -5.09 -1.92
C GLU A 80 -3.46 -6.31 -1.11
N ALA A 81 -2.37 -6.19 -0.36
CA ALA A 81 -1.92 -7.22 0.58
C ALA A 81 -2.99 -7.51 1.65
N ALA A 82 -3.58 -6.48 2.24
CA ALA A 82 -4.68 -6.62 3.19
C ALA A 82 -5.89 -7.34 2.56
N ALA A 83 -6.35 -6.88 1.39
CA ALA A 83 -7.51 -7.44 0.71
C ALA A 83 -7.30 -8.91 0.30
N ALA A 84 -6.13 -9.24 -0.26
CA ALA A 84 -5.80 -10.60 -0.67
C ALA A 84 -5.70 -11.56 0.54
N THR A 85 -5.10 -11.08 1.63
CA THR A 85 -4.93 -11.86 2.86
C THR A 85 -6.26 -12.06 3.57
N LEU A 86 -7.07 -11.01 3.73
CA LEU A 86 -8.41 -11.11 4.33
C LEU A 86 -9.32 -12.02 3.50
N ARG A 87 -9.29 -11.94 2.16
CA ARG A 87 -10.04 -12.88 1.31
C ARG A 87 -9.61 -14.33 1.54
N SER A 88 -8.31 -14.56 1.67
CA SER A 88 -7.75 -15.87 1.96
C SER A 88 -8.13 -16.37 3.35
N LEU A 89 -8.22 -15.47 4.35
CA LEU A 89 -8.65 -15.76 5.71
C LEU A 89 -10.16 -16.08 5.77
N TRP A 90 -11.00 -15.30 5.10
CA TRP A 90 -12.44 -15.57 4.96
C TRP A 90 -12.70 -16.94 4.35
N SER A 91 -11.85 -17.38 3.42
CA SER A 91 -11.94 -18.72 2.82
C SER A 91 -11.36 -19.82 3.71
N LEU A 92 -10.45 -19.49 4.64
CA LEU A 92 -9.81 -20.44 5.57
C LEU A 92 -10.68 -20.68 6.81
N ASP A 93 -11.11 -19.59 7.44
CA ASP A 93 -11.79 -19.57 8.74
C ASP A 93 -12.67 -18.31 8.85
N PRO A 94 -13.91 -18.36 8.32
CA PRO A 94 -14.84 -17.23 8.33
C PRO A 94 -15.15 -16.70 9.74
N ASN A 95 -15.12 -17.58 10.75
CA ASN A 95 -15.44 -17.22 12.13
C ASN A 95 -14.34 -16.34 12.72
N VAL A 96 -13.08 -16.74 12.52
CA VAL A 96 -11.92 -15.93 12.94
C VAL A 96 -11.88 -14.63 12.15
N ALA A 97 -12.06 -14.67 10.82
CA ALA A 97 -12.12 -13.47 9.98
C ALA A 97 -13.15 -12.46 10.50
N LYS A 98 -14.38 -12.90 10.76
CA LYS A 98 -15.45 -12.05 11.28
C LYS A 98 -15.13 -11.49 12.67
N ALA A 99 -14.45 -12.25 13.51
CA ALA A 99 -14.10 -11.84 14.86
C ALA A 99 -13.00 -10.79 14.91
N ILE A 100 -12.09 -10.78 13.93
CA ILE A 100 -10.92 -9.90 13.94
C ILE A 100 -10.93 -8.79 12.87
N GLU A 101 -11.77 -8.90 11.84
CA GLU A 101 -11.79 -7.88 10.78
C GLU A 101 -12.42 -6.58 11.30
N GLN A 102 -11.60 -5.53 11.31
CA GLN A 102 -12.00 -4.21 11.75
C GLN A 102 -12.44 -3.37 10.55
N LYS A 103 -13.75 -3.13 10.42
CA LYS A 103 -14.32 -2.34 9.30
C LYS A 103 -14.28 -0.84 9.52
N LYS A 104 -14.21 -0.40 10.79
CA LYS A 104 -14.21 1.02 11.16
C LYS A 104 -12.84 1.40 11.71
N PRO A 105 -12.24 2.51 11.27
CA PRO A 105 -10.98 2.96 11.83
C PRO A 105 -11.13 3.26 13.32
N MET A 106 -10.03 3.17 14.04
CA MET A 106 -9.93 3.64 15.42
C MET A 106 -9.79 5.16 15.42
N THR A 107 -10.25 5.82 16.48
CA THR A 107 -10.15 7.27 16.63
C THR A 107 -9.23 7.59 17.79
N ALA A 108 -8.25 8.46 17.56
CA ALA A 108 -7.34 8.99 18.57
C ALA A 108 -7.50 10.51 18.66
N ARG A 109 -7.22 11.09 19.83
CA ARG A 109 -7.14 12.55 19.96
C ARG A 109 -5.72 13.02 19.62
N GLY A 110 -5.62 13.92 18.65
CA GLY A 110 -4.39 14.58 18.28
C GLY A 110 -4.01 15.71 19.22
N ARG A 111 -2.86 16.35 18.93
CA ARG A 111 -2.27 17.44 19.73
C ARG A 111 -3.16 18.68 19.88
N ASP A 112 -4.08 18.91 18.96
CA ASP A 112 -5.02 20.05 18.96
C ASP A 112 -6.46 19.63 19.30
N ASP A 113 -6.65 18.52 20.02
CA ASP A 113 -7.95 17.88 20.29
C ASP A 113 -8.74 17.48 19.02
N LYS A 114 -8.08 17.50 17.85
CA LYS A 114 -8.62 16.99 16.60
C LYS A 114 -8.64 15.47 16.60
N GLU A 115 -9.76 14.87 16.22
CA GLU A 115 -9.85 13.43 16.02
C GLU A 115 -9.00 13.00 14.82
N ILE A 116 -8.11 12.04 15.05
CA ILE A 116 -7.29 11.39 14.05
C ILE A 116 -7.81 9.98 13.86
N SER A 117 -8.11 9.61 12.62
CA SER A 117 -8.52 8.27 12.24
C SER A 117 -7.29 7.39 12.02
N ILE A 118 -7.14 6.35 12.84
CA ILE A 118 -6.09 5.34 12.72
C ILE A 118 -6.68 4.09 12.05
N ASN A 119 -6.15 3.73 10.88
CA ASN A 119 -6.64 2.58 10.14
C ASN A 119 -5.88 1.31 10.52
N ILE A 120 -6.51 0.45 11.31
CA ILE A 120 -6.02 -0.87 11.69
C ILE A 120 -7.03 -1.91 11.22
N PRO A 121 -6.70 -2.73 10.20
CA PRO A 121 -7.63 -3.69 9.61
C PRO A 121 -7.90 -4.93 10.47
N LEU A 122 -7.05 -5.23 11.46
CA LEU A 122 -7.21 -6.38 12.36
C LEU A 122 -7.36 -5.93 13.82
N ARG A 123 -8.44 -6.34 14.47
CA ARG A 123 -8.74 -6.07 15.88
C ARG A 123 -9.39 -7.29 16.52
N GLY A 124 -8.70 -7.94 17.45
CA GLY A 124 -9.22 -9.05 18.24
C GLY A 124 -9.13 -8.77 19.74
N PRO A 125 -9.59 -9.72 20.59
CA PRO A 125 -9.41 -9.61 22.04
C PRO A 125 -7.93 -9.45 22.41
N GLY A 126 -7.57 -8.29 22.99
CA GLY A 126 -6.21 -7.97 23.42
C GLY A 126 -5.18 -7.83 22.28
N LYS A 127 -5.64 -7.64 21.04
CA LYS A 127 -4.80 -7.80 19.85
C LYS A 127 -5.19 -6.83 18.74
N PHE A 128 -4.18 -6.33 18.02
CA PHE A 128 -4.39 -5.47 16.86
C PHE A 128 -3.30 -5.69 15.81
N GLY A 129 -3.62 -5.45 14.54
CA GLY A 129 -2.67 -5.72 13.46
C GLY A 129 -2.91 -4.98 12.16
N ALA A 130 -1.83 -4.81 11.42
CA ALA A 130 -1.82 -4.12 10.13
C ALA A 130 -1.12 -4.96 9.07
N PHE A 131 -1.31 -4.59 7.80
CA PHE A 131 -0.69 -5.26 6.66
C PHE A 131 0.31 -4.34 5.97
N GLY A 132 1.48 -4.87 5.62
CA GLY A 132 2.49 -4.21 4.79
C GLY A 132 2.79 -5.01 3.53
N SER A 133 3.52 -4.40 2.59
CA SER A 133 3.97 -5.09 1.37
C SER A 133 5.33 -4.58 0.92
N VAL A 134 6.18 -5.50 0.44
CA VAL A 134 7.51 -5.21 -0.12
C VAL A 134 7.62 -5.63 -1.60
N TRP A 135 6.49 -5.74 -2.30
CA TRP A 135 6.40 -6.11 -3.73
C TRP A 135 6.76 -4.98 -4.72
N PHE A 136 7.45 -3.94 -4.29
CA PHE A 136 7.96 -2.91 -5.18
C PHE A 136 9.47 -3.11 -5.40
N LYS A 137 9.95 -2.97 -6.64
CA LYS A 137 11.40 -3.01 -6.92
C LYS A 137 12.12 -1.73 -6.47
N ASP A 138 11.41 -0.62 -6.42
CA ASP A 138 11.91 0.66 -5.94
C ASP A 138 11.80 0.75 -4.41
N GLU A 139 12.90 1.14 -3.77
CA GLU A 139 13.04 1.29 -2.32
C GLU A 139 12.05 2.28 -1.72
N ILE A 140 11.84 3.43 -2.35
CA ILE A 140 10.95 4.48 -1.84
C ILE A 140 9.52 3.94 -1.74
N TYR A 141 9.10 3.16 -2.73
CA TYR A 141 7.77 2.56 -2.73
C TYR A 141 7.65 1.41 -1.74
N ARG A 142 8.70 0.58 -1.57
CA ARG A 142 8.67 -0.45 -0.51
C ARG A 142 8.54 0.20 0.85
N GLN A 143 9.41 1.16 1.17
CA GLN A 143 9.37 1.90 2.42
C GLN A 143 8.01 2.54 2.67
N ALA A 144 7.42 3.22 1.68
CA ALA A 144 6.08 3.79 1.83
C ALA A 144 5.00 2.72 2.15
N ASN A 145 5.12 1.50 1.58
CA ASN A 145 4.20 0.39 1.80
C ASN A 145 4.47 -0.44 3.07
N THR A 146 5.58 -0.21 3.76
CA THR A 146 5.88 -0.77 5.08
C THR A 146 5.70 0.25 6.20
N ASP A 147 6.12 1.49 5.96
CA ASP A 147 6.15 2.57 6.96
C ASP A 147 4.76 3.08 7.28
N HIS A 148 3.91 3.27 6.27
CA HIS A 148 2.53 3.73 6.53
C HIS A 148 1.75 2.77 7.46
N PRO A 149 1.70 1.44 7.22
CA PRO A 149 1.05 0.52 8.15
C PRO A 149 1.81 0.36 9.47
N CYS A 150 3.14 0.47 9.48
CA CYS A 150 3.94 0.50 10.71
C CYS A 150 3.58 1.70 11.60
N MET A 151 3.51 2.90 11.03
CA MET A 151 3.10 4.12 11.74
C MET A 151 1.67 4.05 12.22
N SER A 152 0.77 3.44 11.44
CA SER A 152 -0.61 3.18 11.89
C SER A 152 -0.63 2.26 13.10
N LEU A 153 0.18 1.20 13.09
CA LEU A 153 0.32 0.25 14.20
C LEU A 153 0.89 0.91 15.47
N ILE A 154 1.92 1.76 15.31
CA ILE A 154 2.51 2.53 16.42
C ILE A 154 1.50 3.56 16.98
N ALA A 155 0.74 4.23 16.12
CA ALA A 155 -0.30 5.13 16.57
C ALA A 155 -1.38 4.35 17.33
N ALA A 156 -1.78 3.18 16.84
CA ALA A 156 -2.75 2.32 17.52
C ALA A 156 -2.24 1.86 18.89
N SER A 157 -0.96 1.50 19.02
CA SER A 157 -0.40 1.09 20.32
C SER A 157 -0.45 2.18 21.39
N SER A 158 -0.58 3.44 21.00
CA SER A 158 -0.70 4.57 21.94
C SER A 158 -2.12 4.80 22.49
N VAL A 159 -3.13 4.14 21.92
CA VAL A 159 -4.54 4.33 22.29
C VAL A 159 -5.24 3.07 22.80
N VAL A 160 -4.55 1.92 22.73
CA VAL A 160 -5.02 0.63 23.26
C VAL A 160 -4.44 0.40 24.65
N ASP A 161 -4.97 -0.60 25.37
CA ASP A 161 -4.41 -0.97 26.67
C ASP A 161 -2.97 -1.51 26.49
N GLU A 162 -2.08 -1.25 27.46
CA GLU A 162 -0.68 -1.68 27.42
C GLU A 162 -0.51 -3.21 27.37
N SER A 163 -1.53 -3.96 27.78
CA SER A 163 -1.55 -5.43 27.70
C SER A 163 -1.81 -5.95 26.29
N GLU A 164 -2.23 -5.10 25.36
CA GLU A 164 -2.58 -5.51 24.02
C GLU A 164 -1.36 -5.70 23.12
N ARG A 165 -1.41 -6.75 22.29
CA ARG A 165 -0.29 -7.13 21.41
C ARG A 165 -0.55 -6.70 19.97
N GLY A 166 0.31 -5.83 19.46
CA GLY A 166 0.30 -5.40 18.06
C GLY A 166 1.19 -6.25 17.17
N LYS A 167 0.76 -6.56 15.95
CA LYS A 167 1.60 -7.27 14.95
C LYS A 167 1.43 -6.71 13.53
N LEU A 168 2.55 -6.53 12.83
CA LEU A 168 2.58 -6.19 11.41
C LEU A 168 2.73 -7.46 10.57
N PHE A 169 1.87 -7.65 9.58
CA PHE A 169 1.89 -8.78 8.65
C PHE A 169 2.36 -8.30 7.27
N VAL A 170 3.55 -8.69 6.83
CA VAL A 170 4.15 -8.22 5.58
C VAL A 170 4.11 -9.30 4.52
N TRP A 171 3.56 -8.94 3.35
CA TRP A 171 3.63 -9.78 2.16
C TRP A 171 4.91 -9.46 1.37
N ARG A 172 5.78 -10.47 1.20
CA ARG A 172 7.01 -10.38 0.41
C ARG A 172 6.92 -11.17 -0.90
N PRO A 173 7.68 -10.80 -1.94
CA PRO A 173 7.81 -11.62 -3.14
C PRO A 173 8.57 -12.92 -2.83
N PRO A 174 8.26 -14.04 -3.54
CA PRO A 174 9.00 -15.29 -3.40
C PRO A 174 10.43 -15.14 -3.94
N GLU A 175 11.35 -15.93 -3.39
CA GLU A 175 12.78 -15.93 -3.78
C GLU A 175 13.01 -16.36 -5.24
N ASN A 176 12.11 -17.19 -5.80
CA ASN A 176 12.29 -17.82 -7.11
C ASN A 176 11.62 -17.05 -8.26
N GLY A 177 11.46 -15.74 -8.13
CA GLY A 177 10.65 -14.90 -9.02
C GLY A 177 11.41 -13.87 -9.85
N THR A 178 10.71 -12.81 -10.25
CA THR A 178 11.24 -11.66 -11.02
C THR A 178 12.17 -10.73 -10.22
N TYR A 179 12.62 -11.17 -9.05
CA TYR A 179 13.43 -10.41 -8.09
C TYR A 179 14.80 -11.07 -8.02
N ASP A 180 15.84 -10.33 -8.40
CA ASP A 180 17.21 -10.83 -8.29
C ASP A 180 17.68 -10.91 -6.83
N VAL A 181 18.77 -11.65 -6.62
CA VAL A 181 19.35 -11.88 -5.29
C VAL A 181 19.75 -10.58 -4.61
N ALA A 182 20.25 -9.59 -5.37
CA ALA A 182 20.69 -8.32 -4.80
C ALA A 182 19.50 -7.52 -4.26
N LEU A 183 18.37 -7.54 -4.94
CA LEU A 183 17.14 -6.91 -4.51
C LEU A 183 16.49 -7.67 -3.34
N GLN A 184 16.52 -9.00 -3.33
CA GLN A 184 16.06 -9.79 -2.19
C GLN A 184 16.86 -9.45 -0.93
N ASN A 185 18.20 -9.36 -1.02
CA ASN A 185 19.03 -8.96 0.12
C ASN A 185 18.66 -7.57 0.65
N LYS A 186 18.36 -6.60 -0.23
CA LYS A 186 17.89 -5.28 0.20
C LYS A 186 16.54 -5.33 0.90
N ILE A 187 15.62 -6.15 0.39
CA ILE A 187 14.33 -6.38 1.04
C ILE A 187 14.55 -6.99 2.44
N ASP A 188 15.46 -7.95 2.57
CA ASP A 188 15.77 -8.57 3.87
C ASP A 188 16.37 -7.55 4.85
N GLU A 189 17.31 -6.72 4.41
CA GLU A 189 17.87 -5.62 5.22
C GLU A 189 16.78 -4.64 5.70
N GLU A 190 15.86 -4.24 4.81
CA GLU A 190 14.73 -3.37 5.15
C GLU A 190 13.79 -4.03 6.18
N LEU A 191 13.51 -5.32 6.02
CA LEU A 191 12.65 -6.09 6.92
C LEU A 191 13.32 -6.31 8.29
N ASP A 192 14.63 -6.51 8.35
CA ASP A 192 15.39 -6.63 9.59
C ASP A 192 15.38 -5.33 10.39
N LEU A 193 15.56 -4.19 9.72
CA LEU A 193 15.44 -2.88 10.36
C LEU A 193 14.03 -2.64 10.90
N LEU A 194 13.01 -3.02 10.12
CA LEU A 194 11.61 -2.95 10.53
C LEU A 194 11.33 -3.85 11.75
N TYR A 195 11.89 -5.06 11.77
CA TYR A 195 11.79 -6.00 12.88
C TYR A 195 12.37 -5.41 14.17
N VAL A 196 13.59 -4.85 14.11
CA VAL A 196 14.24 -4.21 15.27
C VAL A 196 13.39 -3.04 15.79
N ASN A 197 12.88 -2.20 14.88
CA ASN A 197 12.06 -1.04 15.23
C ASN A 197 10.76 -1.45 15.95
N LEU A 198 10.05 -2.45 15.43
CA LEU A 198 8.81 -2.97 16.03
C LEU A 198 9.09 -3.65 17.36
N ARG A 199 10.13 -4.48 17.46
CA ARG A 199 10.51 -5.20 18.68
C ARG A 199 10.82 -4.25 19.84
N GLN A 200 11.51 -3.14 19.58
CA GLN A 200 11.79 -2.11 20.59
C GLN A 200 10.53 -1.48 21.19
N ARG A 201 9.39 -1.59 20.48
CA ARG A 201 8.07 -1.07 20.89
C ARG A 201 7.12 -2.16 21.40
N GLY A 202 7.61 -3.39 21.59
CA GLY A 202 6.78 -4.53 21.99
C GLY A 202 5.82 -5.02 20.89
N LEU A 203 6.04 -4.63 19.64
CA LEU A 203 5.24 -5.02 18.48
C LEU A 203 5.89 -6.19 17.75
N GLY A 204 5.06 -7.08 17.19
CA GLY A 204 5.51 -8.22 16.39
C GLY A 204 5.60 -7.90 14.90
N LEU A 205 6.39 -8.70 14.18
CA LEU A 205 6.46 -8.72 12.72
C LEU A 205 6.30 -10.17 12.26
N GLU A 206 5.50 -10.37 11.22
CA GLU A 206 5.32 -11.66 10.54
C GLU A 206 5.47 -11.42 9.04
N ILE A 207 6.23 -12.28 8.36
CA ILE A 207 6.57 -12.11 6.95
C ILE A 207 6.23 -13.40 6.21
N GLU A 208 5.45 -13.30 5.14
CA GLU A 208 5.07 -14.45 4.33
C GLU A 208 5.13 -14.13 2.84
N THR A 209 5.34 -15.17 2.02
CA THR A 209 5.50 -15.03 0.57
C THR A 209 4.19 -15.12 -0.21
N THR A 210 3.10 -15.58 0.43
CA THR A 210 1.79 -15.72 -0.21
C THR A 210 0.67 -15.18 0.68
N PRO A 211 -0.43 -14.65 0.10
CA PRO A 211 -1.58 -14.19 0.89
C PRO A 211 -2.22 -15.31 1.71
N ARG A 212 -2.14 -16.56 1.24
CA ARG A 212 -2.67 -17.72 1.95
C ARG A 212 -1.83 -18.08 3.17
N ALA A 213 -0.50 -18.06 3.05
CA ALA A 213 0.39 -18.26 4.20
C ALA A 213 0.20 -17.14 5.22
N LEU A 214 0.16 -15.87 4.77
CA LEU A 214 -0.10 -14.73 5.65
C LEU A 214 -1.46 -14.86 6.37
N ALA A 215 -2.49 -15.37 5.69
CA ALA A 215 -3.79 -15.65 6.31
C ALA A 215 -3.73 -16.76 7.38
N VAL A 216 -2.90 -17.79 7.19
CA VAL A 216 -2.66 -18.82 8.22
C VAL A 216 -1.99 -18.18 9.44
N SER A 217 -0.99 -17.34 9.23
CA SER A 217 -0.27 -16.66 10.32
C SER A 217 -1.17 -15.68 11.07
N VAL A 218 -2.03 -14.93 10.37
CA VAL A 218 -3.08 -14.09 10.98
C VAL A 218 -4.07 -14.94 11.78
N ARG A 219 -4.52 -16.08 11.25
CA ARG A 219 -5.43 -16.98 11.96
C ARG A 219 -4.80 -17.51 13.25
N ASN A 220 -3.57 -18.01 13.18
CA ASN A 220 -2.88 -18.54 14.35
C ASN A 220 -2.67 -17.45 15.40
N TRP A 221 -2.21 -16.28 14.97
CA TRP A 221 -2.10 -15.10 15.83
C TRP A 221 -3.43 -14.73 16.50
N ALA A 222 -4.55 -14.80 15.78
CA ALA A 222 -5.86 -14.52 16.36
C ALA A 222 -6.28 -15.55 17.43
N LEU A 223 -5.91 -16.82 17.25
CA LEU A 223 -6.28 -17.94 18.13
C LEU A 223 -5.35 -18.13 19.34
N GLU A 224 -4.13 -17.57 19.32
CA GLU A 224 -3.24 -17.59 20.47
C GLU A 224 -3.95 -16.99 21.71
N ALA A 225 -3.72 -17.52 22.91
CA ALA A 225 -4.23 -16.88 24.13
C ALA A 225 -3.59 -15.48 24.31
N ALA A 226 -4.40 -14.51 24.73
CA ALA A 226 -3.93 -13.15 25.04
C ALA A 226 -3.09 -13.15 26.32
#